data_AF-A0A009P861-F1
#
_entry.id   AF-A0A009P861-F1
#
_cell.length_a   1.000
_cell.length_b   1.000
_cell.length_c   1.000
_cell.angle_alpha   90.00
_cell.angle_beta   90.00
_cell.angle_gamma   90.00
#
_symmetry.space_group_name_H-M   'P 1'
#
loop_
_entity.id
_entity.type
_entity.pdbx_description
1 polymer ?
#
loop_
_entity_poly.entity_id
_entity_poly.type
_entity_poly.pdbx_seq_one_letter_code
_entity_poly.pdbx_strand_id
1 'polypeptide(L)'
;MVCADKGYDSEPLREQIRKTGTKANIPKKTNSQSNNDHMDWYLYKIRHLVENMFCRLKQFRGIATRYDKLKRNYQSSVALACIFLWLPL
;
A
#
# COMPACT_ATOMS: atom_id res chain seq x y z
N MET A 1 0.54 -9.64 -9.43
CA MET A 1 0.57 -10.15 -8.04
C MET A 1 0.18 -9.01 -7.11
N VAL A 2 -0.61 -9.25 -6.08
CA VAL A 2 -1.07 -8.23 -5.12
C VAL A 2 -0.28 -8.36 -3.82
N CYS A 3 0.53 -7.36 -3.47
CA CYS A 3 1.20 -7.27 -2.17
C CYS A 3 0.33 -6.49 -1.19
N ALA A 4 0.07 -7.04 -0.02
CA ALA A 4 -0.65 -6.35 1.05
C ALA A 4 -0.11 -6.74 2.43
N ASP A 5 -0.46 -5.92 3.42
CA ASP A 5 -0.03 -6.11 4.81
C ASP A 5 -0.64 -7.38 5.43
N LYS A 6 0.05 -7.95 6.42
CA LYS A 6 -0.41 -9.05 7.26
C LYS A 6 -1.80 -8.82 7.88
N GLY A 7 -2.19 -7.56 8.11
CA GLY A 7 -3.53 -7.19 8.56
C GLY A 7 -4.65 -7.63 7.60
N TYR A 8 -4.34 -7.76 6.31
CA TYR A 8 -5.27 -8.22 5.26
C TYR A 8 -5.28 -9.74 5.08
N ASP A 9 -4.81 -10.50 6.06
CA ASP A 9 -4.91 -11.96 6.05
C ASP A 9 -6.37 -12.42 6.15
N SER A 10 -6.99 -12.62 4.99
CA SER A 10 -8.39 -13.02 4.82
C SER A 10 -8.50 -13.97 3.62
N GLU A 11 -9.00 -15.18 3.85
CA GLU A 11 -9.22 -16.15 2.78
C GLU A 11 -10.24 -15.68 1.72
N PRO A 12 -11.38 -15.03 2.10
CA PRO A 12 -12.26 -14.40 1.11
C PRO A 12 -11.55 -13.40 0.21
N LEU A 13 -10.65 -12.57 0.76
CA LEU A 13 -9.87 -11.60 -0.01
C LEU A 13 -8.90 -12.31 -0.97
N ARG A 14 -8.20 -13.35 -0.49
CA ARG A 14 -7.31 -14.15 -1.34
C ARG A 14 -8.07 -14.81 -2.48
N GLU A 15 -9.28 -15.29 -2.23
CA GLU A 15 -10.13 -15.91 -3.25
C GLU A 15 -10.58 -14.89 -4.30
N GLN A 16 -10.98 -13.69 -3.90
CA GLN A 16 -11.28 -12.62 -4.84
C GLN A 16 -10.06 -12.28 -5.73
N ILE A 17 -8.85 -12.20 -5.15
CA ILE A 17 -7.63 -11.93 -5.90
C ILE A 17 -7.33 -13.06 -6.91
N ARG A 18 -7.55 -14.32 -6.50
CA ARG A 18 -7.40 -15.50 -7.37
C ARG A 18 -8.40 -15.49 -8.53
N LYS A 19 -9.66 -15.10 -8.28
CA LYS A 19 -10.70 -14.95 -9.32
C LYS A 19 -10.33 -13.93 -10.38
N THR A 20 -9.58 -12.89 -10.02
CA THR A 20 -9.03 -11.90 -10.97
C THR A 20 -7.79 -12.41 -11.72
N GLY A 21 -7.43 -13.70 -11.60
CA GLY A 21 -6.26 -14.30 -12.25
C GLY A 21 -4.92 -13.84 -11.67
N THR A 22 -4.92 -13.27 -10.47
CA THR A 22 -3.72 -12.70 -9.84
C THR A 22 -3.32 -13.49 -8.59
N LYS A 23 -2.02 -13.53 -8.27
CA LYS A 23 -1.50 -14.15 -7.03
C LYS A 23 -1.52 -13.15 -5.87
N ALA A 24 -1.92 -13.59 -4.68
CA ALA A 24 -1.88 -12.79 -3.45
C ALA A 24 -0.56 -13.02 -2.67
N ASN A 25 0.26 -11.98 -2.56
CA ASN A 25 1.48 -11.90 -1.74
C ASN A 25 1.19 -11.21 -0.40
N ILE A 26 0.33 -11.84 0.39
CA ILE A 26 -0.09 -11.39 1.72
C ILE A 26 0.42 -12.42 2.74
N PRO A 27 1.24 -12.02 3.71
CA PRO A 27 1.73 -12.94 4.73
C PRO A 27 0.59 -13.38 5.65
N LYS A 28 0.57 -14.66 6.01
CA LYS A 28 -0.39 -15.20 6.97
C LYS A 28 -0.05 -14.79 8.40
N LYS A 29 -1.08 -14.67 9.24
CA LYS A 29 -0.92 -14.41 10.68
C LYS A 29 -0.16 -15.56 11.34
N THR A 30 0.63 -15.24 12.38
CA THR A 30 1.47 -16.23 13.08
C THR A 30 0.64 -17.35 13.73
N ASN A 31 -0.65 -17.08 14.02
CA ASN A 31 -1.59 -18.06 14.56
C ASN A 31 -2.28 -18.92 13.47
N SER A 32 -1.93 -18.76 12.20
CA SER A 32 -2.50 -19.53 11.11
C SER A 32 -1.69 -20.81 10.88
N GLN A 33 -2.38 -21.94 10.72
CA GLN A 33 -1.76 -23.27 10.53
C GLN A 33 -0.97 -23.42 9.22
N SER A 34 -0.98 -22.41 8.35
CA SER A 34 -0.42 -22.51 6.99
C SER A 34 0.84 -21.66 6.84
N ASN A 35 1.86 -22.28 6.25
CA ASN A 35 3.16 -21.67 6.08
C ASN A 35 3.16 -20.62 4.95
N ASN A 36 4.13 -19.70 4.98
CA ASN A 36 4.26 -18.60 4.02
C ASN A 36 5.12 -18.97 2.79
N ASP A 37 5.18 -20.23 2.40
CA ASP A 37 6.10 -20.73 1.36
C ASP A 37 5.79 -20.19 -0.04
N HIS A 38 4.54 -19.75 -0.26
CA HIS A 38 4.12 -19.13 -1.52
C HIS A 38 4.48 -17.64 -1.63
N MET A 39 5.04 -17.04 -0.58
CA MET A 39 5.39 -15.61 -0.54
C MET A 39 6.66 -15.31 -1.31
N ASP A 40 6.61 -14.21 -2.07
CA ASP A 40 7.81 -13.54 -2.52
C ASP A 40 8.22 -12.51 -1.46
N TRP A 41 9.19 -12.91 -0.62
CA TRP A 41 9.71 -12.08 0.46
C TRP A 41 10.49 -10.86 -0.06
N TYR A 42 11.07 -10.93 -1.25
CA TYR A 42 11.76 -9.80 -1.86
C TYR A 42 10.76 -8.71 -2.26
N LEU A 43 9.67 -9.08 -2.93
CA LEU A 43 8.59 -8.16 -3.25
C LEU A 43 7.85 -7.65 -2.01
N TYR A 44 7.69 -8.49 -0.98
CA TYR A 44 7.14 -8.04 0.30
C TYR A 44 8.08 -7.02 0.96
N LYS A 45 9.41 -7.22 0.88
CA LYS A 45 10.39 -6.26 1.38
C LYS A 45 10.24 -4.92 0.66
N ILE A 46 10.22 -4.88 -0.67
CA ILE A 46 10.14 -3.63 -1.47
C ILE A 46 8.96 -2.72 -1.07
N ARG A 47 7.89 -3.27 -0.48
CA ARG A 47 6.75 -2.51 0.09
C ARG A 47 7.17 -1.35 1.00
N HIS A 48 8.30 -1.47 1.72
CA HIS A 48 8.82 -0.39 2.57
C HIS A 48 9.08 0.92 1.80
N LEU A 49 9.42 0.85 0.51
CA LEU A 49 9.62 2.05 -0.32
C LEU A 49 8.31 2.85 -0.48
N VAL A 50 7.19 2.14 -0.64
CA VAL A 50 5.86 2.75 -0.73
C VAL A 50 5.45 3.34 0.61
N GLU A 51 5.72 2.64 1.73
CA GLU A 51 5.48 3.17 3.08
C GLU A 51 6.30 4.44 3.35
N ASN A 52 7.56 4.46 2.94
CA ASN A 52 8.44 5.64 3.04
C ASN A 52 7.87 6.82 2.24
N MET A 53 7.36 6.58 1.03
CA MET A 53 6.68 7.61 0.24
C MET A 53 5.47 8.18 0.98
N PHE A 54 4.62 7.32 1.57
CA PHE A 54 3.48 7.78 2.36
C PHE A 54 3.89 8.54 3.63
N CYS A 55 5.00 8.13 4.27
CA CYS A 55 5.57 8.88 5.39
C CYS A 55 5.96 10.30 4.97
N ARG A 56 6.65 10.46 3.83
CA ARG A 56 6.99 11.77 3.26
C ARG A 56 5.73 12.58 2.89
N LEU A 57 4.71 11.95 2.29
CA LEU A 57 3.45 12.64 2.00
C LEU A 57 2.75 13.16 3.26
N LYS A 58 2.87 12.47 4.40
CA LYS A 58 2.31 12.91 5.67
C LYS A 58 3.07 14.09 6.31
N GLN A 59 4.27 14.43 5.83
CA GLN A 59 4.97 15.65 6.27
C GLN A 59 4.22 16.91 5.81
N PHE A 60 3.50 16.84 4.69
CA PHE A 60 2.61 17.91 4.25
C PHE A 60 1.36 17.92 5.12
N ARG A 61 1.34 18.79 6.14
CA ARG A 61 0.24 18.90 7.11
C ARG A 61 -1.14 18.96 6.44
N GLY A 62 -1.29 19.78 5.40
CA GLY A 62 -2.57 19.92 4.68
C GLY A 62 -3.08 18.64 4.02
N ILE A 63 -2.16 17.75 3.60
CA ILE A 63 -2.50 16.43 3.04
C ILE A 63 -2.83 15.46 4.17
N ALA A 64 -2.02 15.43 5.22
CA ALA A 64 -2.18 14.51 6.35
C ALA A 64 -3.52 14.73 7.09
N THR A 65 -3.90 15.99 7.32
CA THR A 65 -5.15 16.35 8.00
C THR A 65 -6.32 16.58 7.04
N ARG A 66 -6.09 16.49 5.72
CA ARG A 66 -7.10 16.68 4.68
C ARG A 66 -7.85 18.02 4.82
N TYR A 67 -7.12 19.13 4.77
CA TYR A 67 -7.73 20.48 4.89
C TYR A 67 -8.57 20.88 3.68
N ASP A 68 -8.30 20.33 2.50
CA ASP A 68 -9.09 20.57 1.30
C ASP A 68 -10.52 20.03 1.45
N LYS A 69 -11.50 20.94 1.44
CA LYS A 69 -12.94 20.58 1.53
C LYS A 69 -13.43 19.83 0.30
N LEU A 70 -12.97 20.23 -0.88
CA LEU A 70 -13.37 19.63 -2.14
C LEU A 70 -12.44 18.48 -2.52
N LYS A 71 -13.03 17.33 -2.91
CA LYS A 71 -12.28 16.16 -3.39
C LYS A 71 -11.28 16.51 -4.49
N ARG A 72 -11.69 17.32 -5.48
CA ARG A 72 -10.84 17.78 -6.57
C ARG A 72 -9.57 18.48 -6.09
N ASN A 73 -9.70 19.38 -5.12
CA ASN A 73 -8.57 20.16 -4.62
C ASN A 73 -7.63 19.26 -3.84
N TYR A 74 -8.16 18.37 -3.00
CA TYR A 74 -7.35 17.38 -2.29
C TYR A 74 -6.54 16.50 -3.26
N GLN A 75 -7.17 16.01 -4.33
CA GLN A 75 -6.50 15.22 -5.35
C GLN A 75 -5.37 16.01 -6.04
N SER A 76 -5.60 17.28 -6.38
CA SER A 76 -4.56 18.15 -6.94
C SER A 76 -3.41 18.39 -5.96
N SER A 77 -3.69 18.64 -4.68
CA SER A 77 -2.69 18.82 -3.62
C SER A 77 -1.82 17.57 -3.46
N VAL A 78 -2.43 16.38 -3.46
CA VAL A 78 -1.70 15.10 -3.39
C VAL A 78 -0.84 14.90 -4.63
N ALA A 79 -1.38 15.15 -5.82
CA ALA A 79 -0.61 15.03 -7.07
C ALA A 79 0.60 15.97 -7.08
N LEU A 80 0.42 17.22 -6.63
CA LEU A 80 1.50 18.19 -6.51
C LEU A 80 2.58 17.72 -5.54
N ALA A 81 2.21 17.20 -4.36
CA ALA A 81 3.18 16.65 -3.41
C ALA A 81 3.93 15.44 -3.99
N CYS A 82 3.26 14.55 -4.72
CA CYS A 82 3.93 13.44 -5.41
C CYS A 82 4.95 13.94 -6.44
N ILE A 83 4.62 14.97 -7.22
CA ILE A 83 5.54 15.60 -8.18
C ILE A 83 6.77 16.16 -7.47
N PHE A 84 6.58 16.88 -6.36
CA PHE A 84 7.69 17.40 -5.55
C PHE A 84 8.58 16.30 -4.96
N LEU A 85 8.00 15.16 -4.58
CA LEU A 85 8.79 14.03 -4.05
C LEU A 85 9.56 13.27 -5.12
N TRP A 86 9.07 13.31 -6.37
CA TRP A 86 9.64 12.58 -7.52
C TRP A 86 10.74 13.37 -8.24
N LEU A 87 10.56 14.67 -8.42
CA LEU A 87 11.53 15.51 -9.11
C LEU A 87 12.74 15.81 -8.21
N PRO A 88 13.98 15.67 -8.70
CA PRO A 88 15.16 16.20 -8.03
C PRO A 88 15.24 17.71 -8.30
N LEU A 89 14.50 18.49 -7.51
CA LEU A 89 14.60 19.96 -7.49
C LEU A 89 15.64 20.42 -6.49
#